data_AF-A0A818HBF5-F1
#
_entry.id   AF-A0A818HBF5-F1
#
_cell.length_a   1.000
_cell.length_b   1.000
_cell.length_c   1.000
_cell.angle_alpha   90.00
_cell.angle_beta   90.00
_cell.angle_gamma   90.00
#
_symmetry.space_group_name_H-M   'P 1'
#
loop_
_entity.id
_entity.type
_entity.pdbx_description
1 polymer ?
#
loop_
_entity_poly.entity_id
_entity_poly.type
_entity_poly.pdbx_seq_one_letter_code
_entity_poly.pdbx_strand_id
1 'polypeptide(L)'
;MANINSNFGIFLAILVFQLLSILVAESLGLLLGAAFKNLQHAITVATVLLLGVWGKWLSFFYYSYDACLQLQFKGERIYQCVDGSIIPSCRNNPNGTFISNEATEFFDVGISIGLNFLVLFPMFVVFRTLAHFALRFINNHTGRT
;
A
#
# COMPACT_ATOMS: atom_id res chain seq x y z
N MET A 1 17.93 7.38 -12.94
CA MET A 1 16.64 8.02 -13.27
C MET A 1 15.70 6.90 -13.66
N ALA A 2 14.60 6.71 -12.92
CA ALA A 2 13.79 5.50 -13.00
C ALA A 2 13.15 5.35 -14.38
N ASN A 3 13.51 4.30 -15.12
CA ASN A 3 12.90 3.91 -16.39
C ASN A 3 11.52 3.26 -16.12
N ILE A 4 10.59 4.07 -15.61
CA ILE A 4 9.21 3.67 -15.34
C ILE A 4 8.48 3.50 -16.67
N ASN A 5 7.55 2.55 -16.72
CA ASN A 5 6.78 2.20 -17.90
C ASN A 5 6.15 3.47 -18.53
N SER A 6 6.60 3.84 -19.73
CA SER A 6 6.25 5.11 -20.41
C SER A 6 4.80 5.22 -20.88
N ASN A 7 3.97 4.21 -20.63
CA ASN A 7 2.56 4.23 -20.98
C ASN A 7 1.78 5.14 -20.03
N PHE A 8 1.16 6.19 -20.58
CA PHE A 8 0.35 7.15 -19.83
C PHE A 8 -0.75 6.49 -18.99
N GLY A 9 -1.39 5.42 -19.50
CA GLY A 9 -2.40 4.69 -18.76
C GLY A 9 -1.87 3.97 -17.51
N ILE A 10 -0.63 3.48 -17.55
CA ILE A 10 0.00 2.82 -16.39
C ILE A 10 0.40 3.86 -15.35
N PHE A 11 0.92 5.01 -15.78
CA PHE A 11 1.19 6.14 -14.90
C PHE A 11 -0.08 6.59 -14.16
N LEU A 12 -1.18 6.80 -14.88
CA LEU A 12 -2.45 7.20 -14.28
C LEU A 12 -2.99 6.13 -13.31
N ALA A 13 -2.87 4.85 -13.66
CA ALA A 13 -3.26 3.76 -12.76
C ALA A 13 -2.46 3.79 -11.45
N ILE A 14 -1.12 3.93 -11.53
CA ILE A 14 -0.26 4.01 -10.34
C ILE A 14 -0.65 5.22 -9.48
N LEU A 15 -0.92 6.39 -10.09
CA LEU A 15 -1.39 7.56 -9.36
C LEU A 15 -2.71 7.29 -8.61
N VAL A 16 -3.68 6.63 -9.25
CA VAL A 16 -4.96 6.29 -8.62
C VAL A 16 -4.75 5.36 -7.43
N PHE A 17 -3.92 4.32 -7.57
CA PHE A 17 -3.60 3.43 -6.45
C PHE A 17 -2.88 4.15 -5.30
N GLN A 18 -1.94 5.03 -5.62
CA GLN A 18 -1.23 5.81 -4.61
C GLN A 18 -2.19 6.75 -3.87
N LEU A 19 -3.06 7.46 -4.59
CA LEU A 19 -4.08 8.31 -3.97
C LEU A 19 -5.01 7.50 -3.09
N LEU A 20 -5.49 6.35 -3.55
CA LEU A 20 -6.36 5.47 -2.76
C LEU A 20 -5.66 5.00 -1.47
N SER A 21 -4.37 4.65 -1.53
CA SER A 21 -3.59 4.26 -0.35
C SER A 21 -3.46 5.40 0.66
N ILE A 22 -3.29 6.64 0.18
CA ILE A 22 -3.22 7.84 1.02
C ILE A 22 -4.57 8.10 1.69
N LEU A 23 -5.69 7.97 0.97
CA LEU A 23 -7.03 8.13 1.55
C LEU A 23 -7.31 7.10 2.66
N VAL A 24 -6.86 5.86 2.49
CA VAL A 24 -6.96 4.81 3.53
C VAL A 24 -6.13 5.19 4.76
N ALA A 25 -4.88 5.61 4.56
CA ALA A 25 -3.98 6.01 5.64
C ALA A 25 -4.52 7.23 6.42
N GLU A 26 -5.06 8.23 5.72
CA GLU A 26 -5.70 9.40 6.34
C GLU A 26 -6.91 8.98 7.18
N SER A 27 -7.76 8.08 6.64
CA SER A 27 -8.95 7.59 7.35
C SER A 27 -8.59 6.84 8.64
N LEU A 28 -7.51 6.06 8.62
CA LEU A 28 -6.94 5.41 9.81
C LEU A 28 -6.41 6.44 10.83
N GLY A 29 -5.71 7.47 10.35
CA GLY A 29 -5.25 8.57 11.19
C GLY A 29 -6.39 9.30 11.88
N LEU A 30 -7.48 9.57 11.16
CA LEU A 30 -8.70 10.18 11.71
C LEU A 30 -9.37 9.28 12.76
N LEU A 31 -9.43 7.97 12.54
CA LEU A 31 -9.99 7.01 13.49
C LEU A 31 -9.18 7.00 14.80
N LEU A 32 -7.85 6.92 14.71
CA LEU A 32 -6.97 6.94 15.88
C LEU A 32 -7.01 8.30 16.59
N GLY A 33 -7.05 9.40 15.85
CA GLY A 33 -7.22 10.75 16.39
C GLY A 33 -8.56 10.94 17.10
N ALA A 34 -9.64 10.30 16.63
CA ALA A 34 -10.94 10.31 17.30
C ALA A 34 -10.96 9.40 18.55
N ALA A 35 -10.27 8.27 18.52
CA ALA A 35 -10.25 7.30 19.62
C ALA A 35 -9.43 7.81 20.83
N PHE A 36 -8.35 8.56 20.60
CA PHE A 36 -7.46 9.04 21.66
C PHE A 36 -7.57 10.55 21.84
N LYS A 37 -8.03 10.99 23.02
CA LYS A 37 -8.09 12.43 23.39
C LYS A 37 -6.71 13.11 23.46
N ASN A 38 -5.64 12.33 23.62
CA ASN A 38 -4.25 12.82 23.67
C ASN A 38 -3.51 12.51 22.38
N LEU A 39 -3.12 13.56 21.64
CA LEU A 39 -2.47 13.46 20.33
C LEU A 39 -1.17 12.66 20.36
N GLN A 40 -0.39 12.81 21.44
CA GLN A 40 0.91 12.16 21.61
C GLN A 40 0.77 10.64 21.80
N HIS A 41 -0.30 10.19 22.46
CA HIS A 41 -0.64 8.76 22.55
C HIS A 41 -1.22 8.21 21.24
N ALA A 42 -2.00 9.02 20.51
CA ALA A 42 -2.54 8.60 19.22
C ALA A 42 -1.43 8.27 18.21
N ILE A 43 -0.39 9.12 18.15
CA ILE A 43 0.74 8.94 17.22
C ILE A 43 1.57 7.71 17.59
N THR A 44 1.85 7.46 18.87
CA THR A 44 2.62 6.28 19.29
C THR A 44 1.86 4.98 19.04
N VAL A 45 0.54 4.97 19.25
CA VAL A 45 -0.30 3.82 18.88
C VAL A 45 -0.31 3.63 17.36
N ALA A 46 -0.41 4.71 16.58
CA ALA A 46 -0.35 4.61 15.11
C ALA A 46 0.98 4.00 14.62
N THR A 47 2.11 4.44 15.16
CA THR A 47 3.43 3.90 14.76
C THR A 47 3.63 2.46 15.20
N VAL A 48 3.16 2.10 16.40
CA VAL A 48 3.19 0.71 16.87
C VAL A 48 2.26 -0.17 16.04
N LEU A 49 1.10 0.33 15.61
CA LEU A 49 0.18 -0.42 14.75
C LEU A 49 0.77 -0.59 13.34
N LEU A 50 1.44 0.44 12.80
CA LEU A 50 2.15 0.36 11.52
C LEU A 50 3.30 -0.66 11.55
N LEU A 51 4.08 -0.70 12.64
CA LEU A 51 5.22 -1.61 12.79
C LEU A 51 4.82 -3.01 13.30
N GLY A 52 3.70 -3.11 14.02
CA GLY A 52 3.23 -4.29 14.73
C GLY A 52 2.20 -5.11 13.95
N VAL A 53 1.68 -4.61 12.83
CA VAL A 53 0.83 -5.39 11.95
C VAL A 53 1.69 -6.26 11.04
N TRP A 54 2.06 -7.43 11.57
CA TRP A 54 2.76 -8.53 10.87
C TRP A 54 1.80 -9.40 10.03
N GLY A 55 0.58 -8.94 9.78
CA GLY A 55 -0.42 -9.68 9.01
C GLY A 55 -0.41 -9.27 7.54
N LYS A 56 -0.02 -10.19 6.63
CA LYS A 56 -0.09 -10.05 5.15
C LYS A 56 -1.44 -9.47 4.67
N TRP A 57 -2.53 -9.73 5.41
CA TRP A 57 -3.90 -9.38 5.06
C TRP A 57 -4.43 -8.05 5.64
N LEU A 58 -3.84 -7.53 6.72
CA LEU A 58 -4.35 -6.32 7.41
C LEU A 58 -3.65 -5.03 6.95
N SER A 59 -2.46 -5.15 6.34
CA SER A 59 -1.68 -4.01 5.85
C SER A 59 -2.16 -3.58 4.46
N PHE A 60 -2.82 -2.43 4.38
CA PHE A 60 -3.12 -1.74 3.10
C PHE A 60 -1.86 -1.49 2.25
N PHE A 61 -0.69 -1.40 2.89
CA PHE A 61 0.61 -1.33 2.21
C PHE A 61 0.91 -2.54 1.34
N TYR A 62 0.54 -3.76 1.75
CA TYR A 62 0.81 -4.97 0.98
C TYR A 62 0.07 -4.93 -0.35
N TYR A 63 -1.23 -4.66 -0.33
CA TYR A 63 -2.04 -4.59 -1.55
C TYR A 63 -1.67 -3.41 -2.44
N SER A 64 -1.32 -2.26 -1.86
CA SER A 64 -0.84 -1.11 -2.64
C SER A 64 0.50 -1.40 -3.31
N TYR A 65 1.42 -2.06 -2.61
CA TYR A 65 2.73 -2.42 -3.14
C TYR A 65 2.61 -3.50 -4.23
N ASP A 66 1.80 -4.52 -4.00
CA ASP A 66 1.48 -5.58 -4.96
C ASP A 66 0.88 -4.98 -6.26
N ALA A 67 -0.14 -4.12 -6.14
CA ALA A 67 -0.73 -3.44 -7.29
C ALA A 67 0.28 -2.58 -8.08
N CYS A 68 1.13 -1.81 -7.38
CA CYS A 68 2.16 -1.01 -8.01
C CYS A 68 3.21 -1.86 -8.74
N LEU A 69 3.64 -2.99 -8.15
CA LEU A 69 4.56 -3.91 -8.80
C LEU A 69 3.94 -4.54 -10.05
N GLN A 70 2.70 -5.01 -9.98
CA GLN A 70 2.03 -5.57 -11.17
C GLN A 70 1.88 -4.55 -12.29
N LEU A 71 1.56 -3.30 -11.96
CA LEU A 71 1.42 -2.22 -12.94
C LEU A 71 2.77 -1.85 -13.56
N GLN A 72 3.82 -1.78 -12.75
CA GLN A 72 5.17 -1.45 -13.22
C GLN A 72 5.72 -2.53 -14.16
N PHE A 73 5.59 -3.79 -13.77
CA PHE A 73 6.03 -4.95 -14.55
C PHE A 73 5.02 -5.38 -15.61
N LYS A 74 3.93 -4.62 -15.80
CA LYS A 74 2.93 -4.91 -16.83
C LYS A 74 3.51 -4.70 -18.24
N GLY A 75 3.56 -5.80 -18.98
CA GLY A 75 4.17 -5.88 -20.31
C GLY A 75 5.49 -6.65 -20.26
N GLU A 76 5.77 -7.41 -21.31
CA GLU A 76 6.98 -8.25 -21.45
C GLU A 76 8.21 -7.36 -21.73
N ARG A 77 8.53 -6.47 -20.78
CA ARG A 77 9.73 -5.63 -20.84
C ARG A 77 10.91 -6.44 -20.32
N ILE A 78 12.03 -6.32 -21.03
CA ILE A 78 13.31 -6.91 -20.65
C ILE A 78 14.04 -5.88 -19.81
N TYR A 79 14.41 -6.26 -18.59
CA TYR A 79 15.18 -5.41 -17.68
C TYR A 79 16.62 -5.91 -17.63
N GLN A 80 17.58 -4.97 -17.61
CA GLN A 80 18.98 -5.33 -17.41
C GLN A 80 19.23 -5.61 -15.93
N CYS A 81 19.97 -6.69 -15.67
CA CYS A 81 20.47 -6.98 -14.35
C CYS A 81 21.38 -5.84 -13.88
N VAL A 82 21.32 -5.54 -12.58
CA VAL A 82 22.21 -4.59 -11.92
C VAL A 82 22.94 -5.36 -10.82
N ASP A 83 24.21 -5.04 -10.63
CA ASP A 83 25.04 -5.64 -9.58
C ASP A 83 24.37 -5.49 -8.21
N GLY A 84 24.25 -6.60 -7.48
CA GLY A 84 23.52 -6.67 -6.20
C GLY A 84 22.02 -7.02 -6.31
N SER A 85 21.51 -7.39 -7.48
CA SER A 85 20.13 -7.88 -7.63
C SER A 85 19.93 -9.28 -7.04
N ILE A 86 18.82 -9.45 -6.32
CA ILE A 86 18.49 -10.67 -5.55
C ILE A 86 17.81 -11.75 -6.40
N ILE A 87 17.44 -11.40 -7.63
CA ILE A 87 16.71 -12.23 -8.60
C ILE A 87 17.64 -13.36 -9.06
N PRO A 88 17.18 -14.63 -9.05
CA PRO A 88 18.03 -15.78 -9.36
C PRO A 88 18.70 -15.69 -10.74
N SER A 89 18.00 -15.14 -11.74
CA SER A 89 18.50 -14.92 -13.10
C SER A 89 19.66 -13.90 -13.19
N CYS A 90 19.75 -12.98 -12.23
CA CYS A 90 20.78 -11.94 -12.20
C CYS A 90 21.91 -12.21 -11.19
N ARG A 91 21.73 -13.18 -10.29
CA ARG A 91 22.68 -13.46 -9.19
C ARG A 91 24.09 -13.84 -9.66
N ASN A 92 24.21 -14.52 -10.79
CA ASN A 92 25.50 -14.99 -11.33
C ASN A 92 25.90 -14.28 -12.63
N ASN A 93 25.09 -13.33 -13.12
CA ASN A 93 25.34 -12.63 -14.37
C ASN A 93 24.95 -11.14 -14.24
N PRO A 94 25.88 -10.26 -13.80
CA PRO A 94 25.59 -8.86 -13.55
C PRO A 94 25.23 -8.08 -14.83
N ASN A 95 25.60 -8.59 -16.01
CA ASN A 95 25.25 -8.01 -17.31
C ASN A 95 24.10 -8.76 -18.00
N GLY A 96 23.42 -9.66 -17.28
CA GLY A 96 22.28 -10.41 -17.80
C GLY A 96 21.04 -9.56 -18.02
N THR A 97 19.99 -10.19 -18.50
CA THR A 97 18.66 -9.59 -18.62
C THR A 97 17.63 -10.52 -18.02
N PHE A 98 16.63 -9.98 -17.35
CA PHE A 98 15.48 -10.74 -16.84
C PHE A 98 14.18 -10.22 -17.45
N ILE A 99 13.21 -11.12 -17.59
CA ILE A 99 11.88 -10.80 -18.11
C ILE A 99 11.00 -10.37 -16.94
N SER A 100 10.11 -9.41 -17.18
CA SER A 100 9.16 -8.89 -16.19
C SER A 100 8.39 -9.96 -15.41
N ASN A 101 8.06 -11.09 -16.05
CA ASN A 101 7.35 -12.21 -15.42
C ASN A 101 8.16 -12.90 -14.30
N GLU A 102 9.49 -12.99 -14.44
CA GLU A 102 10.35 -13.60 -13.41
C GLU A 102 10.41 -12.75 -12.15
N ALA A 103 10.29 -11.42 -12.29
CA ALA A 103 10.21 -10.51 -11.16
C ALA A 103 8.87 -10.64 -10.43
N THR A 104 7.75 -10.71 -11.16
CA THR A 104 6.43 -10.90 -10.55
C THR A 104 6.25 -12.26 -9.89
N GLU A 105 6.93 -13.30 -10.38
CA GLU A 105 6.95 -14.62 -9.72
C GLU A 105 7.81 -14.60 -8.46
N PHE A 106 8.99 -13.95 -8.50
CA PHE A 106 9.85 -13.80 -7.33
C PHE A 106 9.17 -13.04 -6.17
N PHE A 107 8.35 -12.04 -6.49
CA PHE A 107 7.62 -11.25 -5.48
C PHE A 107 6.27 -11.88 -5.05
N ASP A 108 5.91 -13.08 -5.52
CA ASP A 108 4.65 -13.78 -5.19
C ASP A 108 3.41 -12.90 -5.41
N VAL A 109 3.39 -12.20 -6.55
CA VAL A 109 2.41 -11.16 -6.85
C VAL A 109 1.16 -11.81 -7.45
N GLY A 110 0.33 -12.42 -6.60
CA GLY A 110 -0.70 -13.38 -7.03
C GLY A 110 -2.12 -12.83 -7.25
N ILE A 111 -2.44 -11.61 -6.80
CA ILE A 111 -3.83 -11.11 -6.79
C ILE A 111 -4.06 -10.14 -7.95
N SER A 112 -4.98 -10.43 -8.87
CA SER A 112 -5.24 -9.52 -10.01
C SER A 112 -5.36 -8.04 -9.61
N ILE A 113 -4.81 -7.14 -10.43
CA ILE A 113 -4.84 -5.67 -10.25
C ILE A 113 -6.24 -5.17 -9.83
N GLY A 114 -7.30 -5.73 -10.42
CA GLY A 114 -8.69 -5.38 -10.11
C GLY A 114 -9.15 -5.84 -8.73
N LEU A 115 -8.73 -7.02 -8.27
CA LEU A 115 -9.02 -7.50 -6.92
C LEU A 115 -8.29 -6.70 -5.85
N ASN A 116 -7.05 -6.26 -6.10
CA ASN A 116 -6.36 -5.34 -5.19
C ASN A 116 -7.15 -4.04 -5.02
N PHE A 117 -7.58 -3.41 -6.12
CA PHE A 117 -8.43 -2.21 -6.05
C PHE A 117 -9.73 -2.47 -5.27
N LEU A 118 -10.37 -3.61 -5.53
CA LEU A 118 -11.60 -4.03 -4.88
C LEU A 118 -11.43 -4.33 -3.39
N VAL A 119 -10.22 -4.61 -2.89
CA VAL A 119 -9.95 -4.77 -1.45
C VAL A 119 -9.60 -3.43 -0.79
N LEU A 120 -8.84 -2.56 -1.47
CA LEU A 120 -8.51 -1.23 -0.93
C LEU A 120 -9.73 -0.33 -0.78
N PHE A 121 -10.63 -0.32 -1.77
CA PHE A 121 -11.81 0.54 -1.77
C PHE A 121 -12.77 0.29 -0.58
N PRO A 122 -13.19 -0.94 -0.26
CA PRO A 122 -14.02 -1.21 0.91
C PRO A 122 -13.28 -0.98 2.22
N MET A 123 -11.97 -1.23 2.29
CA MET A 123 -11.18 -0.86 3.47
C MET A 123 -11.28 0.64 3.75
N PHE A 124 -11.14 1.48 2.73
CA PHE A 124 -11.36 2.93 2.85
C PHE A 124 -12.76 3.27 3.40
N VAL A 125 -13.81 2.67 2.81
CA VAL A 125 -15.19 2.92 3.25
C VAL A 125 -15.41 2.50 4.70
N VAL A 126 -14.89 1.34 5.10
CA VAL A 126 -15.02 0.81 6.47
C VAL A 126 -14.28 1.70 7.48
N PHE A 127 -13.04 2.09 7.21
CA PHE A 127 -12.32 2.98 8.14
C PHE A 127 -13.00 4.35 8.25
N ARG A 128 -13.54 4.87 7.16
CA ARG A 128 -14.24 6.15 7.16
C ARG A 128 -15.58 6.08 7.89
N THR A 129 -16.33 4.98 7.74
CA THR A 129 -17.58 4.77 8.50
C THR A 129 -17.29 4.57 9.99
N LEU A 130 -16.27 3.79 10.34
CA LEU A 130 -15.83 3.62 11.73
C LEU A 130 -15.36 4.94 12.35
N ALA A 131 -14.58 5.75 11.62
CA ALA A 131 -14.16 7.08 12.09
C ALA A 131 -15.38 8.00 12.29
N HIS A 132 -16.35 7.96 11.38
CA HIS A 132 -17.59 8.72 11.52
C HIS A 132 -18.41 8.28 12.74
N PHE A 133 -18.54 6.97 12.96
CA PHE A 133 -19.21 6.43 14.15
C PHE A 133 -18.45 6.76 15.42
N ALA A 134 -17.11 6.65 15.42
CA ALA A 134 -16.28 7.04 16.54
C ALA A 134 -16.53 8.50 16.89
N LEU A 135 -16.40 9.43 15.94
CA LEU A 135 -16.67 10.86 16.19
C LEU A 135 -18.12 11.13 16.62
N ARG A 136 -19.10 10.43 16.05
CA ARG A 136 -20.51 10.61 16.38
C ARG A 136 -20.87 10.09 17.78
N PHE A 137 -20.24 9.02 18.24
CA PHE A 137 -20.51 8.42 19.55
C PHE A 137 -19.55 8.89 20.65
N ILE A 138 -18.36 9.41 20.30
CA ILE A 138 -17.32 9.83 21.27
C ILE A 138 -17.58 11.22 21.88
N ASN A 139 -18.65 11.95 21.51
CA ASN A 139 -19.02 13.14 22.27
C ASN A 139 -20.52 13.29 22.54
N ASN A 140 -20.88 13.08 23.82
CA ASN A 140 -21.57 14.12 24.61
C ASN A 140 -21.50 13.94 26.15
N HIS A 141 -20.34 13.59 26.74
CA HIS A 141 -20.19 13.62 28.21
C HIS A 141 -18.81 14.12 28.71
N THR A 142 -18.22 15.16 28.11
CA THR A 142 -17.14 15.89 28.81
C THR A 142 -17.12 17.37 28.46
N GLY A 143 -18.16 18.08 28.88
CA GLY A 143 -18.04 19.48 29.28
C GLY A 143 -18.13 19.54 30.81
N ARG A 144 -17.14 20.17 31.44
CA ARG A 144 -17.00 20.47 32.89
C ARG A 144 -16.60 19.31 33.81
N THR A 145 -15.33 19.28 34.20
CA THR A 145 -14.82 19.95 35.41
C THR A 145 -13.38 20.36 35.18
#